data_AF-A0A4Y2P074-F1
#
_entry.id   AF-A0A4Y2P074-F1
#
_cell.length_a   1.000
_cell.length_b   1.000
_cell.length_c   1.000
_cell.angle_alpha   90.00
_cell.angle_beta   90.00
_cell.angle_gamma   90.00
#
_symmetry.space_group_name_H-M   'P 1'
#
loop_
_entity.id
_entity.type
_entity.pdbx_description
1 polymer ?
#
loop_
_entity_poly.entity_id
_entity_poly.type
_entity_poly.pdbx_seq_one_letter_code
_entity_poly.pdbx_strand_id
1 'polypeptide(L)'
;MCNLVKIMTEQILFTSATLYAPALALSAVTSFSVSMSVVSVGVVCTFYCTLRRREVPTDDSCTEFLSLPQGGMKAVLWADVFQGVLMFVCLFAVIGKGCLLLGGIGNVFEIAYKGGRLVFPKFSFNLDKQYTIVNIIFQGMIIMMSNFGGDQLQVQRLMTLRNVKRSRIATYISTAMIVSFQLLCCLSGLVLYAYFRYCDPMTSSSKPINSADQLSRFLRFSIHDLYKRRS
;
A
#
# COMPACT_ATOMS: atom_id res chain seq x y z
N MET A 1 -9.77 -5.37 -31.38
CA MET A 1 -8.33 -5.55 -31.06
C MET A 1 -7.65 -4.27 -30.57
N CYS A 2 -7.83 -3.11 -31.22
CA CYS A 2 -7.19 -1.83 -30.80
C CYS A 2 -7.48 -1.43 -29.33
N ASN A 3 -8.72 -1.55 -28.86
CA ASN A 3 -9.07 -1.25 -27.46
C ASN A 3 -8.45 -2.24 -26.45
N LEU A 4 -8.25 -3.49 -26.86
CA LEU A 4 -7.67 -4.52 -26.01
C LEU A 4 -6.16 -4.31 -25.85
N VAL A 5 -5.49 -3.90 -26.94
CA VAL A 5 -4.08 -3.48 -26.90
C VAL A 5 -3.90 -2.26 -25.99
N LYS A 6 -4.79 -1.25 -26.07
CA LYS A 6 -4.75 -0.08 -25.17
C LYS A 6 -4.83 -0.48 -23.70
N ILE A 7 -5.81 -1.32 -23.34
CA ILE A 7 -5.97 -1.80 -21.97
C ILE A 7 -4.74 -2.57 -21.50
N MET A 8 -4.19 -3.46 -22.33
CA MET A 8 -2.98 -4.22 -21.98
C MET A 8 -1.78 -3.31 -21.76
N THR A 9 -1.56 -2.31 -22.61
CA THR A 9 -0.45 -1.35 -22.46
C THR A 9 -0.58 -0.53 -21.18
N GLU A 10 -1.77 -0.03 -20.86
CA GLU A 10 -2.02 0.74 -19.63
C GLU A 10 -1.73 -0.10 -18.38
N GLN A 11 -2.17 -1.37 -18.37
CA GLN A 11 -1.94 -2.28 -17.25
C GLN A 11 -0.47 -2.64 -17.08
N ILE A 12 0.29 -2.80 -18.17
CA ILE A 12 1.75 -3.04 -18.12
C ILE A 12 2.47 -1.81 -17.54
N LEU A 13 2.09 -0.61 -17.98
CA LEU A 13 2.67 0.63 -17.44
C LEU A 13 2.37 0.78 -15.95
N PHE A 14 1.13 0.55 -15.54
CA PHE A 14 0.73 0.64 -14.13
C PHE A 14 1.46 -0.39 -13.25
N THR A 15 1.55 -1.64 -13.69
CA THR A 15 2.26 -2.70 -12.95
C THR A 15 3.77 -2.46 -12.88
N SER A 16 4.37 -1.82 -13.90
CA SER A 16 5.77 -1.40 -13.84
C SER A 16 6.01 -0.30 -12.80
N ALA A 17 5.10 0.68 -12.71
CA ALA A 17 5.16 1.74 -11.70
C ALA A 17 4.96 1.18 -10.28
N THR A 18 4.07 0.22 -10.08
CA THR A 18 3.87 -0.40 -8.77
C THR A 18 5.05 -1.29 -8.35
N LEU A 19 5.76 -1.93 -9.30
CA LEU A 19 6.97 -2.69 -9.03
C LEU A 19 8.16 -1.81 -8.60
N TYR A 20 8.12 -0.52 -8.93
CA TYR A 20 9.13 0.43 -8.49
C TYR A 20 9.11 0.65 -6.97
N ALA A 21 7.94 0.62 -6.33
CA ALA A 21 7.82 0.81 -4.87
C ALA A 21 8.60 -0.24 -4.04
N PRO A 22 8.43 -1.56 -4.24
CA PRO A 22 9.22 -2.56 -3.53
C PRO A 22 10.71 -2.53 -3.93
N ALA A 23 11.05 -2.16 -5.17
CA ALA A 23 12.45 -1.98 -5.58
C ALA A 23 13.11 -0.77 -4.90
N LEU A 24 12.36 0.32 -4.71
CA LEU A 24 12.78 1.49 -3.97
C LEU A 24 12.99 1.17 -2.48
N ALA A 25 12.11 0.35 -1.91
CA ALA A 25 12.24 -0.17 -0.56
C ALA A 25 13.44 -1.12 -0.42
N LEU A 26 13.66 -2.01 -1.39
CA LEU A 26 14.79 -2.95 -1.40
C LEU A 26 16.13 -2.22 -1.49
N SER A 27 16.27 -1.28 -2.43
CA SER A 27 17.45 -0.39 -2.54
C SER A 27 17.68 0.50 -1.32
N ALA A 28 16.70 0.62 -0.41
CA ALA A 28 16.89 1.29 0.87
C ALA A 28 17.44 0.35 1.96
N VAL A 29 17.31 -0.97 1.78
CA VAL A 29 17.84 -2.00 2.69
C VAL A 29 19.21 -2.47 2.23
N THR A 30 19.32 -2.71 0.93
CA THR A 30 20.57 -3.08 0.26
C THR A 30 21.23 -1.79 -0.20
N SER A 31 22.51 -1.56 0.12
CA SER A 31 23.31 -0.41 -0.36
C SER A 31 23.57 -0.44 -1.88
N PHE A 32 22.70 -1.09 -2.65
CA PHE A 32 22.79 -1.26 -4.09
C PHE A 32 22.09 -0.14 -4.86
N SER A 33 22.49 0.03 -6.12
CA SER A 33 21.84 0.98 -7.03
C SER A 33 20.36 0.59 -7.29
N VAL A 34 19.52 1.60 -7.51
CA VAL A 34 18.07 1.41 -7.73
C VAL A 34 17.81 0.50 -8.94
N SER A 35 18.59 0.67 -10.02
CA SER A 35 18.46 -0.15 -11.24
C SER A 35 18.71 -1.63 -10.97
N MET A 36 19.72 -1.98 -10.18
CA MET A 36 19.99 -3.38 -9.79
C MET A 36 18.86 -3.95 -8.94
N SER A 37 18.28 -3.13 -8.05
CA SER A 37 17.15 -3.54 -7.23
C SER A 37 15.91 -3.83 -8.09
N VAL A 38 15.59 -2.99 -9.08
CA VAL A 38 14.47 -3.21 -10.00
C VAL A 38 14.64 -4.51 -10.79
N VAL A 39 15.83 -4.75 -11.34
CA VAL A 39 16.11 -6.00 -12.09
C VAL A 39 15.99 -7.22 -11.18
N SER A 40 16.54 -7.17 -9.95
CA SER A 40 16.47 -8.29 -9.01
C SER A 40 15.03 -8.63 -8.60
N VAL A 41 14.20 -7.62 -8.27
CA VAL A 41 12.78 -7.81 -7.94
C VAL A 41 12.01 -8.37 -9.14
N GLY A 42 12.29 -7.88 -10.35
CA GLY A 42 11.70 -8.38 -11.58
C GLY A 42 12.03 -9.85 -11.87
N VAL A 43 13.30 -10.24 -11.70
CA VAL A 43 13.76 -11.62 -11.87
C VAL A 43 13.14 -12.54 -10.82
N VAL A 44 13.18 -12.15 -9.54
CA VAL A 44 12.56 -12.93 -8.45
C VAL A 44 11.05 -13.06 -8.67
N CYS A 45 10.36 -12.00 -9.08
CA CYS A 45 8.93 -12.03 -9.37
C CYS A 45 8.60 -12.95 -10.56
N THR A 46 9.39 -12.86 -11.63
CA THR A 46 9.21 -13.71 -12.82
C THR A 46 9.51 -15.17 -12.49
N PHE A 47 10.61 -15.45 -11.79
CA PHE A 47 10.98 -16.78 -11.34
C PHE A 47 9.92 -17.37 -10.40
N TYR A 48 9.42 -16.58 -9.45
CA TYR A 48 8.34 -16.98 -8.56
C TYR A 48 7.06 -17.29 -9.34
N CYS A 49 6.71 -16.48 -10.34
CA CYS A 49 5.54 -16.71 -11.19
C CYS A 49 5.70 -17.91 -12.13
N THR A 50 6.91 -18.16 -12.66
CA THR A 50 7.20 -19.31 -13.53
C THR A 50 7.24 -20.61 -12.75
N LEU A 51 7.88 -20.63 -11.57
CA LEU A 51 7.84 -21.76 -10.65
C LEU A 51 6.41 -22.06 -10.20
N ARG A 52 5.62 -21.03 -9.90
CA ARG A 52 4.19 -21.19 -9.57
C ARG A 52 3.35 -21.76 -10.74
N ARG A 53 3.84 -21.70 -11.99
CA ARG A 53 3.16 -22.27 -13.18
C ARG A 53 3.58 -23.69 -13.55
N ARG A 54 4.67 -24.22 -12.99
CA ARG A 54 5.02 -25.64 -13.17
C ARG A 54 4.31 -26.44 -12.09
N GLU A 55 3.29 -27.20 -12.50
CA GLU A 55 2.82 -28.36 -11.73
C GLU A 55 4.03 -29.23 -11.39
N VAL A 56 4.36 -29.28 -10.10
CA VAL A 56 5.17 -30.34 -9.53
C VAL A 56 4.25 -31.57 -9.46
N PRO A 57 4.63 -32.72 -10.05
CA PRO A 57 3.90 -33.96 -9.83
C PRO A 57 3.92 -34.26 -8.33
N THR A 58 2.74 -34.43 -7.74
CA THR A 58 2.53 -34.94 -6.39
C THR A 58 3.26 -36.28 -6.22
N ASP A 59 4.25 -36.30 -5.33
CA ASP A 59 4.59 -37.50 -4.57
C ASP A 59 4.65 -37.11 -3.09
N ASP A 60 4.19 -38.03 -2.25
CA ASP A 60 3.51 -37.79 -0.98
C ASP A 60 4.43 -37.38 0.20
N SER A 61 3.79 -36.70 1.17
CA SER A 61 4.19 -36.57 2.60
C SER A 61 5.04 -35.34 2.99
N CYS A 62 4.51 -34.57 3.96
CA CYS A 62 5.18 -33.54 4.78
C CYS A 62 5.26 -32.09 4.24
N THR A 63 4.16 -31.31 4.30
CA THR A 63 4.21 -29.84 4.57
C THR A 63 2.82 -29.27 4.89
N GLU A 64 2.25 -29.66 6.03
CA GLU A 64 0.87 -29.32 6.43
C GLU A 64 0.70 -27.91 7.04
N PHE A 65 1.67 -26.99 6.88
CA PHE A 65 1.55 -25.62 7.44
C PHE A 65 1.74 -24.49 6.43
N LEU A 66 2.03 -24.80 5.15
CA LEU A 66 2.01 -23.82 4.06
C LEU A 66 1.23 -24.38 2.87
N SER A 67 -0.03 -24.76 3.10
CA SER A 67 -0.95 -25.25 2.08
C SER A 67 -1.35 -24.12 1.12
N LEU A 68 -0.50 -23.80 0.15
CA LEU A 68 -0.90 -22.98 -1.00
C LEU A 68 -1.75 -23.86 -1.93
N PRO A 69 -3.04 -23.52 -2.17
CA PRO A 69 -3.89 -24.32 -3.04
C PRO A 69 -3.37 -24.34 -4.47
N GLN A 70 -3.17 -25.54 -5.02
CA GLN A 70 -2.78 -25.74 -6.41
C GLN A 70 -3.88 -25.16 -7.34
N GLY A 71 -3.51 -24.18 -8.17
CA GLY A 71 -4.38 -23.56 -9.16
C GLY A 71 -4.20 -22.04 -9.27
N GLY A 72 -3.82 -21.57 -10.46
CA GLY A 72 -3.31 -20.22 -10.76
C GLY A 72 -4.04 -19.05 -10.07
N MET A 73 -5.37 -18.98 -10.11
CA MET A 73 -6.12 -17.87 -9.50
C MET A 73 -6.34 -18.04 -7.99
N LYS A 74 -6.39 -19.27 -7.47
CA LYS A 74 -6.52 -19.54 -6.02
C LYS A 74 -5.24 -19.23 -5.27
N ALA A 75 -4.08 -19.61 -5.84
CA ALA A 75 -2.78 -19.31 -5.25
C ALA A 75 -2.51 -17.80 -5.15
N VAL A 76 -2.90 -17.05 -6.18
CA VAL A 76 -2.79 -15.58 -6.19
C VAL A 76 -3.65 -14.96 -5.09
N LEU A 77 -4.91 -15.39 -4.94
CA LEU A 77 -5.81 -14.88 -3.90
C LEU A 77 -5.26 -15.11 -2.48
N TRP A 78 -4.67 -16.28 -2.22
CA TRP A 78 -4.06 -16.54 -0.91
C TRP A 78 -2.83 -15.66 -0.66
N ALA A 79 -1.97 -15.47 -1.67
CA ALA A 79 -0.84 -14.56 -1.56
C ALA A 79 -1.28 -13.12 -1.28
N ASP A 80 -2.36 -12.65 -1.92
CA ASP A 80 -2.94 -11.33 -1.68
C ASP A 80 -3.44 -11.19 -0.22
N VAL A 81 -4.04 -12.24 0.35
CA VAL A 81 -4.47 -12.24 1.76
C VAL A 81 -3.29 -12.12 2.72
N PHE A 82 -2.24 -12.92 2.53
CA PHE A 82 -1.04 -12.84 3.35
C PHE A 82 -0.35 -11.47 3.26
N GLN A 83 -0.23 -10.94 2.04
CA GLN A 83 0.31 -9.60 1.82
C GLN A 83 -0.54 -8.54 2.52
N GLY A 84 -1.86 -8.61 2.40
CA GLY A 84 -2.78 -7.69 3.08
C GLY A 84 -2.60 -7.69 4.60
N VAL A 85 -2.60 -8.87 5.22
CA VAL A 85 -2.38 -9.02 6.67
C VAL A 85 -1.05 -8.42 7.10
N LEU A 86 0.03 -8.71 6.37
CA LEU A 86 1.36 -8.17 6.66
C LEU A 86 1.39 -6.64 6.58
N MET A 87 0.72 -6.04 5.59
CA MET A 87 0.63 -4.59 5.47
C MET A 87 -0.09 -3.94 6.66
N PHE A 88 -1.19 -4.54 7.15
CA PHE A 88 -1.87 -4.07 8.35
C PHE A 88 -0.97 -4.13 9.58
N VAL A 89 -0.28 -5.25 9.81
CA VAL A 89 0.66 -5.42 10.93
C VAL A 89 1.75 -4.34 10.89
N CYS A 90 2.31 -4.07 9.71
CA CYS A 90 3.31 -3.01 9.53
C CYS A 90 2.76 -1.63 9.91
N LEU A 91 1.54 -1.27 9.47
CA LEU A 91 0.92 0.01 9.82
C LEU A 91 0.70 0.15 11.32
N PHE A 92 0.15 -0.87 11.97
CA PHE A 92 -0.04 -0.86 13.43
C PHE A 92 1.28 -0.72 14.18
N ALA A 93 2.34 -1.41 13.73
CA ALA A 93 3.66 -1.29 14.34
C ALA A 93 4.26 0.12 14.21
N VAL A 94 4.11 0.75 13.04
CA VAL A 94 4.58 2.13 12.80
C VAL A 94 3.81 3.13 13.65
N ILE A 95 2.48 3.04 13.66
CA ILE A 95 1.63 3.94 14.47
C ILE A 95 1.92 3.73 15.96
N GLY A 96 2.02 2.48 16.43
CA GLY A 96 2.32 2.16 17.82
C GLY A 96 3.66 2.72 18.29
N LYS A 97 4.74 2.47 17.53
CA LYS A 97 6.06 3.05 17.86
C LYS A 97 6.08 4.57 17.78
N GLY A 98 5.44 5.16 16.78
CA GLY A 98 5.35 6.61 16.66
C GLY A 98 4.62 7.25 17.84
N CYS A 99 3.45 6.72 18.23
CA CYS A 99 2.72 7.19 19.40
C CYS A 99 3.54 7.08 20.70
N LEU A 100 4.31 6.00 20.90
CA LEU A 100 5.17 5.85 22.09
C LEU A 100 6.27 6.92 22.15
N LEU A 101 6.87 7.29 21.02
CA LEU A 101 7.92 8.31 20.95
C LEU A 101 7.38 9.73 21.13
N LEU A 102 6.16 9.98 20.64
CA LEU A 102 5.49 11.28 20.68
C LEU A 102 4.69 11.51 21.97
N GLY A 103 4.74 10.59 22.94
CA GLY A 103 4.02 10.74 24.21
C GLY A 103 2.51 10.49 24.13
N GLY A 104 2.05 9.75 23.12
CA GLY A 104 0.66 9.33 22.92
C GLY A 104 0.01 9.87 21.65
N ILE A 105 -1.14 9.27 21.28
CA ILE A 105 -1.87 9.65 20.06
C ILE A 105 -2.48 11.06 20.16
N GLY A 106 -2.84 11.51 21.37
CA GLY A 106 -3.40 12.84 21.60
C GLY A 106 -2.43 13.95 21.19
N ASN A 107 -1.15 13.81 21.53
CA ASN A 107 -0.12 14.77 21.16
C ASN A 107 0.10 14.82 19.63
N VAL A 108 0.01 13.67 18.95
CA VAL A 108 0.08 13.61 17.48
C VAL A 108 -1.04 14.43 16.84
N PHE A 109 -2.27 14.29 17.31
CA PHE A 109 -3.41 15.07 16.82
C PHE A 109 -3.28 16.56 17.12
N GLU A 110 -2.78 16.92 18.31
CA GLU A 110 -2.57 18.31 18.69
C GLU A 110 -1.50 18.98 17.82
N ILE A 111 -0.37 18.29 17.57
CA ILE A 111 0.70 18.76 16.69
C ILE A 111 0.18 18.91 15.25
N ALA A 112 -0.63 17.96 14.77
CA ALA A 112 -1.23 18.02 13.45
C ALA A 112 -2.24 19.17 13.30
N TYR A 113 -2.99 19.47 14.36
CA TYR A 113 -3.92 20.59 14.41
C TYR A 113 -3.18 21.92 14.39
N LYS A 114 -2.16 22.08 15.25
CA LYS A 114 -1.27 23.26 15.29
C LYS A 114 -0.50 23.45 13.99
N GLY A 115 -0.15 22.37 13.30
CA GLY A 115 0.49 22.39 11.98
C GLY A 115 -0.43 22.77 10.81
N GLY A 116 -1.73 22.99 11.05
CA GLY A 116 -2.70 23.32 10.01
C GLY A 116 -2.93 22.21 8.98
N ARG A 117 -2.50 20.98 9.26
CA ARG A 117 -2.63 19.83 8.35
C ARG A 117 -3.96 19.10 8.51
N LEU A 118 -4.61 19.22 9.66
CA LEU A 118 -5.98 18.76 9.88
C LEU A 118 -6.97 19.79 9.33
N VAL A 119 -7.22 19.74 8.02
CA VAL A 119 -8.27 20.54 7.38
C VAL A 119 -9.57 19.75 7.45
N PHE A 120 -10.45 20.11 8.38
CA PHE A 120 -11.79 19.54 8.41
C PHE A 120 -12.56 20.00 7.16
N PRO A 121 -13.22 19.08 6.45
CA PRO A 121 -13.93 19.42 5.22
C PRO A 121 -15.09 20.35 5.56
N LYS A 122 -15.15 21.50 4.91
CA LYS A 122 -16.24 22.47 5.12
C LYS A 122 -17.51 21.95 4.44
N PHE A 123 -18.64 22.02 5.14
CA PHE A 123 -19.95 21.77 4.55
C PHE A 123 -20.34 22.96 3.68
N SER A 124 -20.00 22.91 2.40
CA SER A 124 -20.43 23.88 1.40
C SER A 124 -20.79 23.14 0.12
N PHE A 125 -21.62 23.69 -0.75
CA PHE A 125 -21.99 23.06 -2.02
C PHE A 125 -21.12 23.53 -3.20
N ASN A 126 -20.01 24.21 -2.92
CA ASN A 126 -19.12 24.73 -3.95
C ASN A 126 -18.21 23.61 -4.50
N LEU A 127 -18.42 23.26 -5.78
CA LEU A 127 -17.63 22.26 -6.52
C LEU A 127 -16.20 22.72 -6.84
N ASP A 128 -15.93 24.03 -6.73
CA ASP A 128 -14.63 24.64 -7.04
C ASP A 128 -13.57 24.41 -5.93
N LYS A 129 -14.01 24.11 -4.70
CA LYS A 129 -13.09 23.85 -3.58
C LYS A 129 -12.76 22.36 -3.49
N GLN A 130 -11.47 22.05 -3.53
CA GLN A 130 -10.94 20.67 -3.48
C GLN A 130 -11.38 19.88 -2.23
N TYR A 131 -11.54 20.53 -1.07
CA TYR A 131 -11.81 19.87 0.23
C TYR A 131 -13.22 20.15 0.76
N THR A 132 -14.22 19.92 -0.07
CA THR A 132 -15.64 20.06 0.28
C THR A 132 -16.28 18.69 0.48
N ILE A 133 -17.17 18.53 1.47
CA ILE A 133 -17.83 17.24 1.76
C ILE A 133 -18.51 16.66 0.52
N VAL A 134 -19.22 17.50 -0.25
CA VAL A 134 -19.89 17.09 -1.49
C VAL A 134 -18.89 16.57 -2.52
N ASN A 135 -17.76 17.26 -2.71
CA ASN A 135 -16.72 16.86 -3.65
C ASN A 135 -16.06 15.54 -3.23
N ILE A 136 -15.80 15.37 -1.92
CA ILE A 136 -15.22 14.13 -1.38
C ILE A 136 -16.17 12.93 -1.57
N ILE A 137 -17.47 13.10 -1.32
CA ILE A 137 -18.45 12.03 -1.53
C ILE A 137 -18.55 11.69 -3.01
N PHE A 138 -18.65 12.69 -3.89
CA PHE A 138 -18.75 12.49 -5.33
C PHE A 138 -17.50 11.81 -5.90
N GLN A 139 -16.31 12.30 -5.54
CA GLN A 139 -15.04 11.69 -5.89
C GLN A 139 -14.93 10.26 -5.36
N GLY A 140 -15.32 10.03 -4.10
CA GLY A 140 -15.32 8.70 -3.48
C GLY A 140 -16.22 7.71 -4.23
N MET A 141 -17.42 8.14 -4.63
CA MET A 141 -18.33 7.30 -5.42
C MET A 141 -17.73 6.94 -6.80
N ILE A 142 -17.14 7.92 -7.50
CA ILE A 142 -16.51 7.69 -8.81
C ILE A 142 -15.33 6.71 -8.69
N ILE A 143 -14.45 6.91 -7.71
CA ILE A 143 -13.29 6.05 -7.48
C ILE A 143 -13.73 4.61 -7.18
N MET A 144 -14.72 4.44 -6.29
CA MET A 144 -15.21 3.10 -5.95
C MET A 144 -15.89 2.42 -7.14
N MET A 145 -16.66 3.16 -7.93
CA MET A 145 -17.27 2.61 -9.16
C MET A 145 -16.20 2.17 -10.17
N SER A 146 -15.15 2.98 -10.36
CA SER A 146 -14.05 2.67 -11.27
C SER A 146 -13.25 1.44 -10.81
N ASN A 147 -12.94 1.33 -9.51
CA ASN A 147 -12.14 0.22 -8.98
C ASN A 147 -12.87 -1.14 -9.07
N PHE A 148 -14.19 -1.19 -8.85
CA PHE A 148 -14.93 -2.45 -8.89
C PHE A 148 -15.54 -2.78 -10.27
N GLY A 149 -15.78 -1.78 -11.11
CA GLY A 149 -16.38 -1.94 -12.43
C GLY A 149 -15.40 -1.83 -13.61
N GLY A 150 -14.31 -1.07 -13.46
CA GLY A 150 -13.34 -0.80 -14.52
C GLY A 150 -12.05 -1.61 -14.42
N ASP A 151 -11.71 -2.14 -13.25
CA ASP A 151 -10.51 -2.97 -13.07
C ASP A 151 -10.79 -4.43 -13.42
N GLN A 152 -10.16 -4.89 -14.51
CA GLN A 152 -10.27 -6.26 -15.01
C GLN A 152 -9.89 -7.30 -13.94
N LEU A 153 -8.89 -7.03 -13.10
CA LEU A 153 -8.45 -7.97 -12.06
C LEU A 153 -9.51 -8.16 -10.98
N GLN A 154 -10.20 -7.09 -10.60
CA GLN A 154 -11.26 -7.14 -9.60
C GLN A 154 -12.49 -7.88 -10.14
N VAL A 155 -12.91 -7.57 -11.37
CA VAL A 155 -14.03 -8.26 -12.03
C VAL A 155 -13.73 -9.76 -12.17
N GLN A 156 -12.52 -10.11 -12.59
CA GLN A 156 -12.10 -11.51 -12.73
C GLN A 156 -12.17 -12.27 -11.40
N ARG A 157 -11.69 -11.68 -10.29
CA ARG A 157 -11.80 -12.28 -8.94
C ARG A 157 -13.25 -12.50 -8.54
N LEU A 158 -14.12 -11.53 -8.77
CA LEU A 158 -15.55 -11.63 -8.43
C LEU A 158 -16.28 -12.71 -9.23
N MET A 159 -15.90 -12.96 -10.48
CA MET A 159 -16.46 -14.02 -11.32
C MET A 159 -16.05 -15.44 -10.90
N THR A 160 -14.99 -15.59 -10.09
CA THR A 160 -14.61 -16.91 -9.55
C THR A 160 -15.55 -17.42 -8.45
N LEU A 161 -16.39 -16.55 -7.91
CA LEU A 161 -17.32 -16.88 -6.83
C LEU A 161 -18.57 -17.57 -7.40
N ARG A 162 -18.93 -18.70 -6.78
CA ARG A 162 -20.04 -19.56 -7.22
C ARG A 162 -21.42 -18.88 -7.22
N ASN A 163 -21.62 -17.84 -6.41
CA ASN A 163 -22.94 -17.21 -6.18
C ASN A 163 -22.84 -15.67 -6.19
N VAL A 164 -23.84 -15.01 -6.78
CA VAL A 164 -23.95 -13.53 -6.82
C VAL A 164 -24.07 -12.93 -5.41
N LYS A 165 -24.83 -13.57 -4.51
CA LYS A 165 -24.94 -13.12 -3.10
C LYS A 165 -23.58 -13.10 -2.40
N ARG A 166 -22.74 -14.11 -2.64
CA ARG A 166 -21.38 -14.19 -2.07
C ARG A 166 -20.45 -13.15 -2.68
N SER A 167 -20.56 -12.92 -3.99
CA SER A 167 -19.84 -11.86 -4.69
C SER A 167 -20.15 -10.48 -4.10
N ARG A 168 -21.44 -10.18 -3.84
CA ARG A 168 -21.84 -8.90 -3.21
C ARG A 168 -21.27 -8.71 -1.81
N ILE A 169 -21.33 -9.75 -0.97
CA ILE A 169 -20.75 -9.70 0.38
C ILE A 169 -19.23 -9.51 0.32
N ALA A 170 -18.56 -10.24 -0.59
CA ALA A 170 -17.11 -10.10 -0.78
C ALA A 170 -16.72 -8.67 -1.20
N THR A 171 -17.49 -8.04 -2.10
CA THR A 171 -17.30 -6.64 -2.46
C THR A 171 -17.44 -5.71 -1.25
N TYR A 172 -18.50 -5.85 -0.44
CA TYR A 172 -18.69 -5.00 0.73
C TYR A 172 -17.56 -5.14 1.76
N ILE A 173 -17.12 -6.37 2.04
CA ILE A 173 -15.99 -6.62 2.95
C ILE A 173 -14.70 -6.02 2.38
N SER A 174 -14.43 -6.20 1.09
CA SER A 174 -13.24 -5.64 0.42
C SER A 174 -13.24 -4.11 0.49
N THR A 175 -14.37 -3.46 0.24
CA THR A 175 -14.51 -2.00 0.35
C THR A 175 -14.23 -1.53 1.77
N ALA A 176 -14.80 -2.20 2.78
CA ALA A 176 -14.56 -1.84 4.18
C ALA A 176 -13.08 -1.96 4.57
N MET A 177 -12.40 -3.02 4.10
CA MET A 177 -10.96 -3.19 4.35
C MET A 177 -10.11 -2.11 3.70
N ILE A 178 -10.41 -1.72 2.45
CA ILE A 178 -9.68 -0.66 1.73
C ILE A 178 -9.86 0.69 2.45
N VAL A 179 -11.09 1.03 2.85
CA VAL A 179 -11.36 2.28 3.57
C VAL A 179 -10.63 2.31 4.91
N SER A 180 -10.66 1.20 5.66
CA SER A 180 -9.91 1.08 6.93
C SER A 180 -8.41 1.25 6.72
N PHE A 181 -7.85 0.60 5.70
CA PHE A 181 -6.43 0.70 5.38
C PHE A 181 -6.02 2.14 5.02
N GLN A 182 -6.82 2.83 4.21
CA GLN A 182 -6.56 4.23 3.83
C GLN A 182 -6.55 5.16 5.05
N LEU A 183 -7.48 4.97 6.00
CA LEU A 183 -7.52 5.74 7.23
C LEU A 183 -6.27 5.52 8.08
N LEU A 184 -5.81 4.26 8.22
CA LEU A 184 -4.58 3.94 8.94
C LEU A 184 -3.34 4.53 8.24
N CYS A 185 -3.29 4.51 6.91
CA CYS A 185 -2.24 5.19 6.16
C CYS A 185 -2.21 6.70 6.44
N CYS A 186 -3.36 7.38 6.42
CA CYS A 186 -3.45 8.80 6.78
C CYS A 186 -2.97 9.07 8.21
N LEU A 187 -3.37 8.24 9.17
CA LEU A 187 -2.88 8.32 10.56
C LEU A 187 -1.36 8.13 10.64
N SER A 188 -0.81 7.15 9.93
CA SER A 188 0.64 6.93 9.87
C SER A 188 1.39 8.13 9.29
N GLY A 189 0.82 8.81 8.29
CA GLY A 189 1.37 10.05 7.72
C GLY A 189 1.33 11.22 8.71
N LEU A 190 0.28 11.33 9.52
CA LEU A 190 0.20 12.35 10.60
C LEU A 190 1.23 12.08 11.70
N VAL A 191 1.39 10.83 12.13
CA VAL A 191 2.41 10.40 13.10
C VAL A 191 3.80 10.75 12.58
N LEU A 192 4.05 10.46 11.30
CA LEU A 192 5.31 10.78 10.64
C LEU A 192 5.58 12.28 10.58
N TYR A 193 4.56 13.07 10.24
CA TYR A 193 4.65 14.53 10.22
C TYR A 193 4.96 15.09 11.62
N ALA A 194 4.28 14.60 12.65
CA ALA A 194 4.50 15.04 14.02
C ALA A 194 5.93 14.71 14.49
N TYR A 195 6.47 13.57 14.08
CA TYR A 195 7.85 13.18 14.36
C TYR A 195 8.88 14.13 13.72
N PHE A 196 8.68 14.52 12.46
CA PHE A 196 9.62 15.40 11.74
C PHE A 196 9.36 16.91 11.92
N ARG A 197 8.50 17.31 12.85
CA ARG A 197 8.13 18.73 13.05
C ARG A 197 9.33 19.66 13.31
N TYR A 198 10.37 19.16 13.98
CA TYR A 198 11.56 19.91 14.39
C TYR A 198 12.82 19.59 13.55
N CYS A 199 12.82 18.48 12.83
CA CYS A 199 13.91 18.08 11.94
C CYS A 199 13.31 17.71 10.59
N ASP A 200 12.97 18.72 9.80
CA ASP A 200 12.37 18.52 8.48
C ASP A 200 13.47 18.08 7.48
N PRO A 201 13.45 16.83 7.00
CA PRO A 201 14.53 16.31 6.17
C PRO A 201 14.55 16.89 4.76
N MET A 202 13.50 17.63 4.36
CA MET A 202 13.43 18.30 3.06
C MET A 202 14.08 19.69 3.06
N THR A 203 14.30 20.29 4.24
CA THR A 203 14.76 21.69 4.38
C THR A 203 16.16 21.81 5.00
N SER A 204 16.73 20.70 5.50
CA SER A 204 18.09 20.68 6.05
C SER A 204 19.15 20.95 4.97
N SER A 205 20.23 21.65 5.34
CA SER A 205 21.30 22.13 4.45
C SER A 205 21.97 21.01 3.63
N SER A 206 21.94 19.77 4.14
CA SER A 206 22.33 18.55 3.46
C SER A 206 21.12 17.85 2.83
N LYS A 207 20.48 18.39 1.77
CA LYS A 207 19.29 17.81 1.09
C LYS A 207 19.45 16.29 0.83
N PRO A 208 18.93 15.38 1.69
CA PRO A 208 19.11 13.94 1.50
C PRO A 208 17.97 13.33 0.67
N ILE A 209 16.91 14.10 0.40
CA ILE A 209 15.65 13.64 -0.17
C ILE A 209 15.27 14.59 -1.31
N ASN A 210 15.22 14.08 -2.53
CA ASN A 210 14.90 14.88 -3.73
C ASN A 210 13.42 14.74 -4.14
N SER A 211 12.67 13.79 -3.55
CA SER A 211 11.25 13.53 -3.86
C SER A 211 10.51 12.88 -2.69
N ALA A 212 9.20 13.13 -2.55
CA ALA A 212 8.37 12.61 -1.46
C ALA A 212 8.39 11.07 -1.34
N ASP A 213 8.59 10.36 -2.45
CA ASP A 213 8.64 8.89 -2.49
C ASP A 213 9.83 8.30 -1.72
N GLN A 214 10.90 9.09 -1.55
CA GLN A 214 12.08 8.72 -0.79
C GLN A 214 11.91 8.87 0.73
N LEU A 215 10.79 9.45 1.19
CA LEU A 215 10.48 9.62 2.61
C LEU A 215 10.42 8.27 3.35
N SER A 216 9.96 7.22 2.65
CA SER A 216 9.97 5.84 3.15
C SER A 216 11.39 5.34 3.51
N ARG A 217 12.42 5.75 2.74
CA ARG A 217 13.83 5.45 3.03
C ARG A 217 14.31 6.17 4.28
N PHE A 218 13.92 7.43 4.43
CA PHE A 218 14.29 8.25 5.57
C PHE A 218 13.65 7.78 6.88
N LEU A 219 12.42 7.27 6.79
CA LEU A 219 11.68 6.63 7.88
C LEU A 219 12.45 5.46 8.49
N ARG A 220 13.06 4.61 7.65
CA ARG A 220 13.93 3.51 8.10
C ARG A 220 15.17 4.02 8.80
N PHE A 221 15.86 5.02 8.23
CA PHE A 221 17.08 5.58 8.82
C PHE A 221 16.78 6.14 10.21
N SER A 222 15.64 6.84 10.34
CA SER A 222 15.18 7.37 11.62
C SER A 222 14.80 6.27 12.62
N ILE A 223 14.11 5.20 12.20
CA ILE A 223 13.77 4.07 13.08
C ILE A 223 15.03 3.31 13.55
N HIS A 224 16.03 3.16 12.69
CA HIS A 224 17.30 2.51 13.04
C HIS A 224 18.12 3.35 14.03
N ASP A 225 18.19 4.67 13.82
CA ASP A 225 18.80 5.59 14.80
C ASP A 225 18.05 5.59 16.14
N LEU A 226 16.72 5.47 16.12
CA LEU A 226 15.91 5.33 17.34
C LEU A 226 16.17 4.03 18.10
N TYR A 227 16.45 2.93 17.40
CA TYR A 227 16.85 1.68 18.04
C TYR A 227 18.24 1.80 18.68
N LYS A 228 19.18 2.42 17.96
CA LYS A 228 20.58 2.60 18.39
C LYS A 228 20.75 3.63 19.51
N ARG A 229 19.87 4.64 19.63
CA ARG A 229 19.87 5.60 20.75
C ARG A 229 19.24 5.05 22.04
N ARG A 230 18.60 3.88 21.98
CA ARG A 230 17.95 3.24 23.13
C ARG A 230 18.77 2.08 23.72
N SER A 231 19.82 1.63 23.02
CA SER A 231 20.86 0.70 23.50
C SER A 231 22.09 1.47 23.98
#